data_AF-A0AAU4Z040-F1
#
_entry.id   AF-A0AAU4Z040-F1
#
_cell.length_a   1.000
_cell.length_b   1.000
_cell.length_c   1.000
_cell.angle_alpha   90.00
_cell.angle_beta   90.00
_cell.angle_gamma   90.00
#
_symmetry.space_group_name_H-M   'P 1'
#
loop_
_entity.id
_entity.type
_entity.pdbx_description
1 polymer ?
#
loop_
_entity_poly.entity_id
_entity_poly.type
_entity_poly.pdbx_seq_one_letter_code
_entity_poly.pdbx_strand_id
1 'polypeptide(L)'
;MPFHHVLSAPVVAITRTVTVAGGRFAPGHLGELTAVVPFELVDAVLEETRSMQRRLRDLPSRVGVYFLLAMCLFPEVGYRLVWDKPAAGLDGIAVAGPTPKALRDLRRRLGAAPVRALFEVLARPLARPTTPGGRFGPFRTVSFDGCSSQKVADSERNRLWLGRTSHHGYPTIELMTLVETGTRALIGAVFGPPAGGETGYASRLLHLLQPDMLVLWDKGFDGNSFLAAVNATGAQVLGRLRANRRTPVQTRLGDGSYLSVIGTEKVRVIDATITVTCADGTVFAGSYRLVTTLTDARRYPAAVLAGLYHQRWEHESAYYALRHTITNGRVLRSGDPAGVEQEMWALLTLYQTLRTVMVEAAESLPGTDPDRCCFTVALQTARDQVVQAAAVITDPVDAGRLGLIGHRILTRLLPPRRQRVSTRKVKSPMSRYSTRHEDGRPDNTRTVTGLDINILEPPESRPQLPAVSRDDRHTALAERRRHRILALLEKDPDRLWRPRDIASHFGDITMETMYRQLSRWAETGLIHKLGPGLYAATTWTPTPLA
;
A
#
# COMPACT_ATOMS: atom_id res chain seq x y z
N MET A 1 -43.40 -62.66 -9.27
CA MET A 1 -42.11 -61.99 -9.50
C MET A 1 -42.27 -61.01 -10.65
N PRO A 2 -42.28 -59.69 -10.42
CA PRO A 2 -42.20 -58.72 -11.50
C PRO A 2 -40.73 -58.39 -11.79
N PHE A 3 -40.37 -58.39 -13.07
CA PHE A 3 -39.05 -58.03 -13.57
C PHE A 3 -38.73 -56.56 -13.23
N HIS A 4 -37.61 -56.33 -12.55
CA HIS A 4 -37.00 -55.01 -12.45
C HIS A 4 -36.38 -54.64 -13.80
N HIS A 5 -37.03 -53.76 -14.56
CA HIS A 5 -36.36 -52.99 -15.59
C HIS A 5 -35.63 -51.82 -14.93
N VAL A 6 -34.30 -51.90 -14.87
CA VAL A 6 -33.44 -50.75 -14.56
C VAL A 6 -33.41 -49.88 -15.80
N LEU A 7 -34.09 -48.74 -15.75
CA LEU A 7 -33.95 -47.68 -16.75
C LEU A 7 -32.54 -47.08 -16.62
N SER A 8 -31.68 -47.30 -17.61
CA SER A 8 -30.44 -46.54 -17.76
C SER A 8 -30.79 -45.06 -17.92
N ALA A 9 -30.33 -44.23 -16.97
CA ALA A 9 -30.42 -42.79 -17.09
C ALA A 9 -29.71 -42.34 -18.39
N PRO A 10 -30.30 -41.46 -19.21
CA PRO A 10 -29.62 -40.94 -20.39
C PRO A 10 -28.44 -40.09 -19.91
N VAL A 11 -27.22 -40.53 -20.25
CA VAL A 11 -26.04 -39.68 -20.20
C VAL A 11 -26.24 -38.61 -21.28
N VAL A 12 -26.77 -37.45 -20.88
CA VAL A 12 -26.79 -36.28 -21.74
C VAL A 12 -25.34 -35.79 -21.86
N ALA A 13 -24.70 -36.15 -22.97
CA ALA A 13 -23.44 -35.54 -23.35
C ALA A 13 -23.71 -34.08 -23.75
N ILE A 14 -23.51 -33.15 -22.82
CA ILE A 14 -23.49 -31.72 -23.14
C ILE A 14 -22.22 -31.49 -23.97
N THR A 15 -22.37 -31.39 -25.29
CA THR A 15 -21.30 -30.99 -26.18
C THR A 15 -21.01 -29.51 -25.90
N ARG A 16 -19.98 -29.24 -25.09
CA ARG A 16 -19.47 -27.87 -24.93
C ARG A 16 -18.61 -27.54 -26.13
N THR A 17 -19.10 -26.69 -27.01
CA THR A 17 -18.28 -26.05 -28.04
C THR A 17 -17.34 -25.07 -27.36
N VAL A 18 -16.09 -25.46 -27.15
CA VAL A 18 -15.02 -24.55 -26.72
C VAL A 18 -14.59 -23.76 -27.95
N THR A 19 -15.10 -22.54 -28.12
CA THR A 19 -14.62 -21.64 -29.16
C THR A 19 -13.32 -20.99 -28.65
N VAL A 20 -12.19 -21.65 -28.89
CA VAL A 20 -10.85 -21.06 -28.76
C VAL A 20 -10.35 -20.64 -30.14
N ALA A 21 -9.32 -19.80 -30.20
CA ALA A 21 -8.60 -19.59 -31.45
C ALA A 21 -8.05 -20.95 -31.96
N GLY A 22 -8.39 -21.36 -33.18
CA GLY A 22 -8.01 -22.69 -33.69
C GLY A 22 -6.49 -22.91 -33.84
N GLY A 23 -6.07 -24.18 -33.81
CA GLY A 23 -4.71 -24.60 -34.10
C GLY A 23 -3.66 -24.04 -33.13
N ARG A 24 -2.60 -23.41 -33.67
CA ARG A 24 -1.43 -22.95 -32.89
C ARG A 24 -1.74 -21.87 -31.84
N PHE A 25 -2.89 -21.21 -31.95
CA PHE A 25 -3.33 -20.18 -30.99
C PHE A 25 -4.17 -20.75 -29.84
N ALA A 26 -4.61 -22.00 -29.94
CA ALA A 26 -5.57 -22.58 -29.01
C ALA A 26 -5.15 -22.52 -27.54
N PRO A 27 -3.87 -22.75 -27.16
CA PRO A 27 -3.44 -22.63 -25.76
C PRO A 27 -3.36 -21.17 -25.23
N GLY A 28 -3.60 -20.17 -26.07
CA GLY A 28 -3.46 -18.76 -25.73
C GLY A 28 -4.73 -18.16 -25.14
N HIS A 29 -5.16 -18.59 -23.96
CA HIS A 29 -6.32 -18.01 -23.26
C HIS A 29 -6.12 -17.98 -21.74
N LEU A 30 -7.03 -17.28 -21.04
CA LEU A 30 -7.10 -17.21 -19.58
C LEU A 30 -8.50 -17.58 -19.05
N GLY A 31 -9.25 -18.35 -19.84
CA GLY A 31 -10.66 -18.62 -19.56
C GLY A 31 -11.47 -17.32 -19.65
N GLU A 32 -12.38 -17.09 -18.71
CA GLU A 32 -13.18 -15.85 -18.64
C GLU A 32 -12.33 -14.56 -18.59
N LEU A 33 -11.11 -14.62 -18.03
CA LEU A 33 -10.23 -13.45 -18.00
C LEU A 33 -9.76 -13.00 -19.38
N THR A 34 -9.91 -13.85 -20.42
CA THR A 34 -9.69 -13.44 -21.82
C THR A 34 -10.66 -12.34 -22.25
N ALA A 35 -11.84 -12.19 -21.64
CA ALA A 35 -12.73 -11.07 -21.94
C ALA A 35 -12.14 -9.70 -21.51
N VAL A 36 -11.34 -9.69 -20.44
CA VAL A 36 -10.64 -8.47 -19.95
C VAL A 36 -9.34 -8.24 -20.71
N VAL A 37 -8.70 -9.32 -21.16
CA VAL A 37 -7.48 -9.30 -21.97
C VAL A 37 -7.79 -9.94 -23.32
N PRO A 38 -8.57 -9.27 -24.20
CA PRO A 38 -9.02 -9.86 -25.45
C PRO A 38 -7.88 -10.03 -26.46
N PHE A 39 -8.06 -10.93 -27.43
CA PHE A 39 -7.02 -11.23 -28.42
C PHE A 39 -6.57 -10.00 -29.21
N GLU A 40 -7.53 -9.15 -29.54
CA GLU A 40 -7.33 -7.91 -30.31
C GLU A 40 -6.47 -6.92 -29.52
N LEU A 41 -6.68 -6.83 -28.21
CA LEU A 41 -5.83 -6.01 -27.33
C LEU A 41 -4.41 -6.57 -27.28
N VAL A 42 -4.26 -7.89 -27.13
CA VAL A 42 -2.93 -8.52 -27.11
C VAL A 42 -2.20 -8.33 -28.44
N ASP A 43 -2.90 -8.43 -29.57
CA ASP A 43 -2.30 -8.18 -30.88
C ASP A 43 -1.89 -6.72 -31.05
N ALA A 44 -2.74 -5.77 -30.65
CA ALA A 44 -2.44 -4.35 -30.74
C ALA A 44 -1.17 -3.99 -29.95
N VAL A 45 -1.02 -4.48 -28.71
CA VAL A 45 0.21 -4.23 -27.92
C VAL A 45 1.43 -4.93 -28.52
N LEU A 46 1.27 -6.10 -29.15
CA LEU A 46 2.36 -6.80 -29.83
C LEU A 46 2.80 -6.06 -31.09
N GLU A 47 1.88 -5.45 -31.82
CA GLU A 47 2.16 -4.62 -32.97
C GLU A 47 2.87 -3.32 -32.55
N GLU A 48 2.32 -2.59 -31.59
CA GLU A 48 2.88 -1.34 -31.05
C GLU A 48 4.32 -1.53 -30.56
N THR A 49 4.55 -2.61 -29.81
CA THR A 49 5.88 -2.93 -29.26
C THR A 49 6.79 -3.69 -30.23
N ARG A 50 6.34 -3.91 -31.48
CA ARG A 50 7.08 -4.65 -32.52
C ARG A 50 7.51 -6.05 -32.09
N SER A 51 6.71 -6.68 -31.24
CA SER A 51 6.93 -8.02 -30.67
C SER A 51 6.16 -9.13 -31.42
N MET A 52 5.38 -8.75 -32.44
CA MET A 52 4.69 -9.68 -33.31
C MET A 52 5.68 -10.49 -34.17
N GLN A 53 5.45 -11.79 -34.30
CA GLN A 53 6.31 -12.64 -35.13
C GLN A 53 6.15 -12.32 -36.63
N ARG A 54 7.27 -12.32 -37.37
CA ARG A 54 7.23 -12.23 -38.85
C ARG A 54 6.77 -13.52 -39.53
N ARG A 55 7.03 -14.67 -38.90
CA ARG A 55 6.62 -16.00 -39.39
C ARG A 55 5.86 -16.73 -38.29
N LEU A 56 4.65 -17.19 -38.60
CA LEU A 56 3.87 -18.01 -37.69
C LEU A 56 4.52 -19.39 -37.51
N ARG A 57 4.89 -19.71 -36.27
CA ARG A 57 5.43 -21.00 -35.82
C ARG A 57 4.56 -21.51 -34.67
N ASP A 58 4.90 -22.67 -34.12
CA ASP A 58 4.10 -23.36 -33.09
C ASP A 58 3.94 -22.59 -31.77
N LEU A 59 4.74 -21.56 -31.54
CA LEU A 59 4.62 -20.63 -30.40
C LEU A 59 4.43 -19.19 -30.91
N PRO A 60 3.19 -18.77 -31.20
CA PRO A 60 2.88 -17.38 -31.55
C PRO A 60 3.15 -16.43 -30.38
N SER A 61 3.51 -15.17 -30.66
CA SER A 61 3.74 -14.15 -29.62
C SER A 61 2.51 -13.90 -28.75
N ARG A 62 1.30 -13.89 -29.35
CA ARG A 62 0.02 -13.78 -28.62
C ARG A 62 -0.12 -14.84 -27.54
N VAL A 63 0.10 -16.11 -27.89
CA VAL A 63 0.07 -17.24 -26.94
C VAL A 63 1.13 -17.07 -25.86
N GLY A 64 2.30 -16.52 -26.21
CA GLY A 64 3.33 -16.24 -25.23
C GLY A 64 2.96 -15.17 -24.19
N VAL A 65 2.14 -14.16 -24.55
CA VAL A 65 1.60 -13.20 -23.56
C VAL A 65 0.68 -13.91 -22.56
N TYR A 66 -0.26 -14.73 -23.05
CA TYR A 66 -1.12 -15.52 -22.17
C TYR A 66 -0.35 -16.53 -21.32
N PHE A 67 0.69 -17.14 -21.88
CA PHE A 67 1.59 -18.02 -21.14
C PHE A 67 2.29 -17.30 -19.97
N LEU A 68 2.72 -16.05 -20.17
CA LEU A 68 3.31 -15.23 -19.09
C LEU A 68 2.30 -14.95 -17.97
N LEU A 69 1.05 -14.66 -18.31
CA LEU A 69 -0.02 -14.46 -17.33
C LEU A 69 -0.39 -15.77 -16.61
N ALA A 70 -0.43 -16.90 -17.35
CA ALA A 70 -0.62 -18.22 -16.78
C ALA A 70 0.53 -18.62 -15.82
N MET A 71 1.77 -18.21 -16.10
CA MET A 71 2.88 -18.42 -15.15
C MET A 71 2.65 -17.73 -13.80
N CYS A 72 1.91 -16.62 -13.78
CA CYS A 72 1.53 -15.92 -12.55
C CYS A 72 0.33 -16.58 -11.86
N LEU A 73 -0.59 -17.22 -12.60
CA LEU A 73 -1.67 -18.04 -12.04
C LEU A 73 -1.16 -19.33 -11.40
N PHE A 74 -0.10 -19.92 -11.96
CA PHE A 74 0.50 -21.18 -11.51
C PHE A 74 1.99 -20.99 -11.13
N PRO A 75 2.30 -20.16 -10.12
CA PRO A 75 3.67 -19.85 -9.75
C PRO A 75 4.42 -21.04 -9.15
N GLU A 76 3.71 -22.09 -8.74
CA GLU A 76 4.29 -23.27 -8.09
C GLU A 76 4.86 -24.32 -9.06
N VAL A 77 4.58 -24.22 -10.36
CA VAL A 77 5.01 -25.23 -11.34
C VAL A 77 5.96 -24.68 -12.41
N GLY A 78 6.77 -25.57 -12.99
CA GLY A 78 7.69 -25.26 -14.08
C GLY A 78 6.98 -24.98 -15.41
N TYR A 79 7.70 -24.41 -16.39
CA TYR A 79 7.12 -23.92 -17.66
C TYR A 79 6.28 -24.94 -18.41
N ARG A 80 6.71 -26.20 -18.48
CA ARG A 80 5.96 -27.25 -19.18
C ARG A 80 4.60 -27.48 -18.52
N LEU A 81 4.59 -27.66 -17.19
CA LEU A 81 3.35 -27.82 -16.43
C LEU A 81 2.47 -26.57 -16.48
N VAL A 82 3.04 -25.36 -16.61
CA VAL A 82 2.24 -24.14 -16.85
C VAL A 82 1.58 -24.21 -18.21
N TRP A 83 2.30 -24.62 -19.27
CA TRP A 83 1.75 -24.77 -20.62
C TRP A 83 0.67 -25.85 -20.68
N ASP A 84 0.85 -26.94 -19.94
CA ASP A 84 -0.12 -28.02 -19.87
C ASP A 84 -1.45 -27.54 -19.26
N LYS A 85 -1.49 -26.44 -18.48
CA LYS A 85 -2.73 -25.92 -17.88
C LYS A 85 -3.74 -25.44 -18.94
N PRO A 86 -3.49 -24.40 -19.75
CA PRO A 86 -4.42 -23.98 -20.78
C PRO A 86 -4.62 -25.05 -21.86
N ALA A 87 -3.66 -25.96 -22.06
CA ALA A 87 -3.79 -27.04 -23.04
C ALA A 87 -4.72 -28.18 -22.60
N ALA A 88 -4.92 -28.38 -21.28
CA ALA A 88 -5.60 -29.55 -20.74
C ALA A 88 -7.07 -29.66 -21.15
N GLY A 89 -7.78 -28.53 -21.32
CA GLY A 89 -9.19 -28.51 -21.70
C GLY A 89 -9.46 -28.51 -23.21
N LEU A 90 -8.42 -28.67 -24.04
CA LEU A 90 -8.49 -28.52 -25.50
C LEU A 90 -8.59 -29.87 -26.23
N ASP A 91 -9.33 -30.82 -25.66
CA ASP A 91 -9.50 -32.15 -26.22
C ASP A 91 -9.97 -32.09 -27.69
N GLY A 92 -9.33 -32.89 -28.55
CA GLY A 92 -9.60 -32.91 -29.99
C GLY A 92 -8.93 -31.80 -30.80
N ILE A 93 -8.26 -30.82 -30.17
CA ILE A 93 -7.48 -29.79 -30.85
C ILE A 93 -6.00 -30.14 -30.79
N ALA A 94 -5.35 -30.23 -31.96
CA ALA A 94 -3.91 -30.44 -32.03
C ALA A 94 -3.15 -29.22 -31.50
N VAL A 95 -2.61 -29.33 -30.29
CA VAL A 95 -1.82 -28.30 -29.62
C VAL A 95 -0.33 -28.63 -29.63
N ALA A 96 0.52 -27.60 -29.70
CA ALA A 96 1.96 -27.79 -29.64
C ALA A 96 2.40 -28.32 -28.25
N GLY A 97 3.37 -29.24 -28.24
CA GLY A 97 4.05 -29.72 -27.03
C GLY A 97 5.46 -29.12 -26.89
N PRO A 98 5.60 -27.84 -26.51
CA PRO A 98 6.89 -27.16 -26.49
C PRO A 98 7.80 -27.69 -25.38
N THR A 99 9.10 -27.70 -25.67
CA THR A 99 10.12 -27.98 -24.64
C THR A 99 10.27 -26.78 -23.70
N PRO A 100 10.80 -26.98 -22.47
CA PRO A 100 11.13 -25.86 -21.58
C PRO A 100 12.08 -24.83 -22.20
N LYS A 101 12.97 -25.27 -23.11
CA LYS A 101 13.85 -24.38 -23.88
C LYS A 101 13.03 -23.51 -24.84
N ALA A 102 12.10 -24.10 -25.61
CA ALA A 102 11.25 -23.35 -26.53
C ALA A 102 10.40 -22.29 -25.82
N LEU A 103 9.87 -22.59 -24.63
CA LEU A 103 9.14 -21.61 -23.80
C LEU A 103 10.05 -20.50 -23.28
N ARG A 104 11.29 -20.81 -22.89
CA ARG A 104 12.29 -19.80 -22.51
C ARG A 104 12.64 -18.89 -23.70
N ASP A 105 12.80 -19.45 -24.88
CA ASP A 105 13.12 -18.71 -26.09
C ASP A 105 11.95 -17.83 -26.54
N LEU A 106 10.70 -18.31 -26.37
CA LEU A 106 9.48 -17.50 -26.55
C LEU A 106 9.48 -16.28 -25.62
N ARG A 107 9.75 -16.48 -24.33
CA ARG A 107 9.83 -15.38 -23.35
C ARG A 107 10.89 -14.35 -23.72
N ARG A 108 12.07 -14.81 -24.14
CA ARG A 108 13.17 -13.94 -24.58
C ARG A 108 12.82 -13.14 -25.83
N ARG A 109 12.15 -13.78 -26.80
CA ARG A 109 11.69 -13.12 -28.03
C ARG A 109 10.64 -12.04 -27.75
N LEU A 110 9.77 -12.26 -26.77
CA LEU A 110 8.73 -11.30 -26.37
C LEU A 110 9.27 -10.09 -25.61
N GLY A 111 10.19 -10.32 -24.67
CA GLY A 111 10.66 -9.26 -23.76
C GLY A 111 9.55 -8.71 -22.84
N ALA A 112 9.86 -7.63 -22.12
CA ALA A 112 8.95 -7.04 -21.13
C ALA A 112 7.97 -6.02 -21.73
N ALA A 113 8.33 -5.38 -22.85
CA ALA A 113 7.57 -4.28 -23.46
C ALA A 113 6.08 -4.58 -23.71
N PRO A 114 5.68 -5.68 -24.38
CA PRO A 114 4.26 -5.94 -24.66
C PRO A 114 3.42 -6.15 -23.39
N VAL A 115 4.00 -6.76 -22.36
CA VAL A 115 3.29 -7.02 -21.10
C VAL A 115 3.19 -5.74 -20.26
N ARG A 116 4.20 -4.87 -20.35
CA ARG A 116 4.14 -3.53 -19.77
C ARG A 116 3.04 -2.69 -20.42
N ALA A 117 3.02 -2.62 -21.76
CA ALA A 117 1.99 -1.89 -22.50
C ALA A 117 0.59 -2.42 -22.16
N LEU A 118 0.44 -3.75 -22.09
CA LEU A 118 -0.81 -4.37 -21.66
C LEU A 118 -1.23 -3.96 -20.24
N PHE A 119 -0.31 -3.94 -19.28
CA PHE A 119 -0.58 -3.43 -17.94
C PHE A 119 -1.01 -1.96 -17.99
N GLU A 120 -0.29 -1.11 -18.71
CA GLU A 120 -0.57 0.33 -18.79
C GLU A 120 -1.95 0.62 -19.38
N VAL A 121 -2.44 -0.18 -20.35
CA VAL A 121 -3.80 -0.08 -20.87
C VAL A 121 -4.86 -0.47 -19.83
N LEU A 122 -4.58 -1.49 -19.02
CA LEU A 122 -5.53 -2.03 -18.03
C LEU A 122 -5.50 -1.30 -16.68
N ALA A 123 -4.40 -0.62 -16.37
CA ALA A 123 -4.17 0.11 -15.13
C ALA A 123 -4.99 1.40 -15.11
N ARG A 124 -6.13 1.35 -14.44
CA ARG A 124 -7.06 2.47 -14.32
C ARG A 124 -7.93 2.32 -13.07
N PRO A 125 -8.53 3.42 -12.57
CA PRO A 125 -9.62 3.34 -11.62
C PRO A 125 -10.75 2.44 -12.12
N LEU A 126 -11.32 1.62 -11.24
CA LEU A 126 -12.41 0.70 -11.60
C LEU A 126 -13.76 1.14 -11.01
N ALA A 127 -13.76 1.83 -9.85
CA ALA A 127 -15.02 2.24 -9.22
C ALA A 127 -15.82 3.23 -10.07
N ARG A 128 -17.08 2.89 -10.32
CA ARG A 128 -18.12 3.86 -10.71
C ARG A 128 -18.40 4.84 -9.57
N PRO A 129 -19.02 6.00 -9.85
CA PRO A 129 -19.41 6.95 -8.81
C PRO A 129 -20.32 6.36 -7.71
N THR A 130 -21.09 5.33 -8.04
CA THR A 130 -22.01 4.63 -7.13
C THR A 130 -21.35 3.46 -6.38
N THR A 131 -20.10 3.13 -6.67
CA THR A 131 -19.41 1.97 -6.10
C THR A 131 -19.07 2.25 -4.63
N PRO A 132 -19.57 1.44 -3.67
CA PRO A 132 -19.27 1.65 -2.26
C PRO A 132 -17.76 1.71 -2.00
N GLY A 133 -17.34 2.63 -1.13
CA GLY A 133 -15.92 2.80 -0.77
C GLY A 133 -15.03 3.46 -1.84
N GLY A 134 -15.52 3.69 -3.05
CA GLY A 134 -14.71 4.25 -4.15
C GLY A 134 -14.47 5.77 -4.06
N ARG A 135 -15.28 6.50 -3.30
CA ARG A 135 -15.22 7.97 -3.21
C ARG A 135 -15.46 8.50 -1.80
N PHE A 136 -14.86 9.65 -1.52
CA PHE A 136 -15.18 10.53 -0.40
C PHE A 136 -15.73 11.86 -0.95
N GLY A 137 -17.05 12.04 -0.87
CA GLY A 137 -17.73 13.16 -1.52
C GLY A 137 -17.42 13.19 -3.03
N PRO A 138 -16.88 14.29 -3.59
CA PRO A 138 -16.54 14.36 -4.99
C PRO A 138 -15.23 13.63 -5.34
N PHE A 139 -14.44 13.21 -4.35
CA PHE A 139 -13.08 12.74 -4.59
C PHE A 139 -12.99 11.22 -4.66
N ARG A 140 -12.33 10.69 -5.68
CA ARG A 140 -11.87 9.30 -5.73
C ARG A 140 -10.71 9.10 -4.76
N THR A 141 -10.81 8.10 -3.88
CA THR A 141 -9.75 7.86 -2.89
C THR A 141 -8.66 6.96 -3.47
N VAL A 142 -7.42 7.45 -3.47
CA VAL A 142 -6.26 6.76 -3.99
C VAL A 142 -5.14 6.76 -2.98
N SER A 143 -4.17 5.84 -3.08
CA SER A 143 -3.03 5.79 -2.17
C SER A 143 -1.72 5.46 -2.87
N PHE A 144 -0.63 6.04 -2.35
CA PHE A 144 0.73 5.60 -2.62
C PHE A 144 1.21 4.70 -1.49
N ASP A 145 1.85 3.60 -1.85
CA ASP A 145 2.55 2.74 -0.90
C ASP A 145 3.67 1.97 -1.62
N GLY A 146 4.76 1.72 -0.91
CA GLY A 146 5.93 1.03 -1.40
C GLY A 146 6.10 -0.34 -0.75
N CYS A 147 6.74 -1.27 -1.45
CA CYS A 147 7.24 -2.48 -0.80
C CYS A 147 8.55 -2.96 -1.41
N SER A 148 9.55 -3.20 -0.55
CA SER A 148 10.90 -3.64 -0.92
C SER A 148 11.13 -5.12 -0.64
N SER A 149 10.11 -5.96 -0.78
CA SER A 149 10.17 -7.37 -0.34
C SER A 149 9.90 -8.39 -1.45
N GLN A 150 9.74 -7.94 -2.70
CA GLN A 150 9.52 -8.87 -3.81
C GLN A 150 10.84 -9.54 -4.16
N LYS A 151 10.97 -10.81 -3.79
CA LYS A 151 12.20 -11.58 -3.97
C LYS A 151 12.38 -11.99 -5.43
N VAL A 152 13.62 -11.95 -5.91
CA VAL A 152 14.01 -12.40 -7.26
C VAL A 152 15.09 -13.47 -7.18
N ALA A 153 15.26 -14.25 -8.25
CA ALA A 153 16.24 -15.32 -8.29
C ALA A 153 17.65 -14.77 -8.01
N ASP A 154 18.41 -15.53 -7.22
CA ASP A 154 19.73 -15.13 -6.76
C ASP A 154 20.81 -15.42 -7.81
N SER A 155 20.80 -14.64 -8.88
CA SER A 155 21.80 -14.69 -9.95
C SER A 155 22.77 -13.51 -9.85
N GLU A 156 23.97 -13.68 -10.40
CA GLU A 156 24.96 -12.60 -10.50
C GLU A 156 24.37 -11.36 -11.20
N ARG A 157 23.65 -11.55 -12.31
CA ARG A 157 23.01 -10.45 -13.06
C ARG A 157 21.98 -9.69 -12.23
N ASN A 158 21.15 -10.40 -11.46
CA ASN A 158 20.15 -9.76 -10.61
C ASN A 158 20.80 -9.04 -9.41
N ARG A 159 21.86 -9.59 -8.83
CA ARG A 159 22.65 -8.94 -7.77
C ARG A 159 23.32 -7.66 -8.27
N LEU A 160 23.92 -7.69 -9.45
CA LEU A 160 24.56 -6.51 -10.06
C LEU A 160 23.54 -5.39 -10.31
N TRP A 161 22.31 -5.74 -10.72
CA TRP A 161 21.26 -4.76 -10.96
C TRP A 161 20.62 -4.20 -9.68
N LEU A 162 20.28 -5.07 -8.72
CA LEU A 162 19.51 -4.68 -7.53
C LEU A 162 20.38 -4.27 -6.33
N GLY A 163 21.69 -4.52 -6.40
CA GLY A 163 22.63 -4.24 -5.33
C GLY A 163 22.59 -5.28 -4.21
N ARG A 164 23.19 -4.91 -3.06
CA ARG A 164 23.34 -5.81 -1.92
C ARG A 164 21.99 -6.20 -1.32
N THR A 165 21.84 -7.49 -1.02
CA THR A 165 20.69 -8.01 -0.30
C THR A 165 20.74 -7.49 1.13
N SER A 166 19.70 -6.79 1.57
CA SER A 166 19.54 -6.49 3.00
C SER A 166 18.59 -7.53 3.59
N HIS A 167 19.10 -8.32 4.54
CA HIS A 167 18.35 -9.23 5.43
C HIS A 167 17.62 -10.44 4.83
N HIS A 168 17.31 -10.49 3.53
CA HIS A 168 16.42 -11.51 2.95
C HIS A 168 17.10 -12.72 2.29
N GLY A 169 18.44 -12.78 2.28
CA GLY A 169 19.23 -13.80 1.58
C GLY A 169 19.17 -13.68 0.04
N TYR A 170 18.04 -13.24 -0.51
CA TYR A 170 17.78 -13.00 -1.93
C TYR A 170 17.78 -11.51 -2.28
N PRO A 171 18.12 -11.13 -3.53
CA PRO A 171 17.87 -9.79 -4.03
C PRO A 171 16.37 -9.49 -4.07
N THR A 172 16.02 -8.21 -3.89
CA THR A 172 14.64 -7.75 -3.76
C THR A 172 14.41 -6.51 -4.61
N ILE A 173 13.23 -6.45 -5.22
CA ILE A 173 12.74 -5.28 -5.95
C ILE A 173 11.93 -4.39 -5.01
N GLU A 174 12.10 -3.08 -5.18
CA GLU A 174 11.18 -2.07 -4.65
C GLU A 174 10.07 -1.82 -5.66
N LEU A 175 8.83 -2.11 -5.26
CA LEU A 175 7.61 -1.83 -6.01
C LEU A 175 6.89 -0.65 -5.37
N MET A 176 6.51 0.33 -6.18
CA MET A 176 5.64 1.43 -5.81
C MET A 176 4.40 1.39 -6.70
N THR A 177 3.22 1.51 -6.11
CA THR A 177 1.97 1.58 -6.85
C THR A 177 1.12 2.77 -6.43
N LEU A 178 0.31 3.25 -7.36
CA LEU A 178 -0.84 4.11 -7.09
C LEU A 178 -2.09 3.23 -7.16
N VAL A 179 -2.86 3.19 -6.08
CA VAL A 179 -4.00 2.27 -5.93
C VAL A 179 -5.27 3.03 -5.65
N GLU A 180 -6.38 2.67 -6.30
CA GLU A 180 -7.71 3.09 -5.87
C GLU A 180 -8.11 2.29 -4.63
N THR A 181 -8.32 2.94 -3.49
CA THR A 181 -8.47 2.22 -2.22
C THR A 181 -9.77 1.41 -2.13
N GLY A 182 -10.87 1.92 -2.69
CA GLY A 182 -12.19 1.27 -2.62
C GLY A 182 -12.33 -0.01 -3.44
N THR A 183 -11.53 -0.19 -4.48
CA THR A 183 -11.55 -1.39 -5.33
C THR A 183 -10.25 -2.19 -5.24
N ARG A 184 -9.21 -1.56 -4.70
CA ARG A 184 -7.82 -2.02 -4.71
C ARG A 184 -7.26 -2.18 -6.13
N ALA A 185 -7.82 -1.47 -7.11
CA ALA A 185 -7.33 -1.45 -8.49
C ALA A 185 -5.99 -0.70 -8.59
N LEU A 186 -5.11 -1.18 -9.47
CA LEU A 186 -3.87 -0.48 -9.79
C LEU A 186 -4.15 0.61 -10.82
N ILE A 187 -3.80 1.85 -10.50
CA ILE A 187 -3.82 2.98 -11.44
C ILE A 187 -2.45 3.11 -12.11
N GLY A 188 -1.38 2.75 -11.41
CA GLY A 188 -0.03 2.74 -11.96
C GLY A 188 0.95 2.00 -11.07
N ALA A 189 2.09 1.63 -11.64
CA ALA A 189 3.16 0.94 -10.94
C ALA A 189 4.52 1.34 -11.51
N VAL A 190 5.51 1.47 -10.64
CA VAL A 190 6.93 1.55 -11.02
C VAL A 190 7.72 0.68 -10.06
N PHE A 191 8.81 0.10 -10.54
CA PHE A 191 9.65 -0.75 -9.70
C PHE A 191 11.10 -0.74 -10.16
N GLY A 192 11.99 -1.19 -9.28
CA GLY A 192 13.42 -1.28 -9.57
C GLY A 192 14.27 -1.50 -8.33
N PRO A 193 15.56 -1.10 -8.38
CA PRO A 193 16.46 -1.22 -7.23
C PRO A 193 15.97 -0.41 -6.01
N PRO A 194 16.16 -0.91 -4.77
CA PRO A 194 15.74 -0.21 -3.55
C PRO A 194 16.48 1.10 -3.24
N ALA A 195 17.57 1.40 -3.95
CA ALA A 195 18.36 2.61 -3.72
C ALA A 195 17.60 3.92 -4.05
N GLY A 196 16.55 3.84 -4.87
CA GLY A 196 15.77 5.01 -5.31
C GLY A 196 14.85 5.61 -4.24
N GLY A 197 14.49 4.83 -3.22
CA GLY A 197 13.58 5.21 -2.15
C GLY A 197 12.13 5.43 -2.58
N GLU A 198 11.20 5.20 -1.66
CA GLU A 198 9.76 5.15 -1.95
C GLU A 198 9.23 6.48 -2.55
N THR A 199 9.62 7.62 -1.98
CA THR A 199 9.20 8.93 -2.48
C THR A 199 9.72 9.20 -3.91
N GLY A 200 10.91 8.72 -4.25
CA GLY A 200 11.48 8.84 -5.58
C GLY A 200 10.67 8.07 -6.62
N TYR A 201 10.27 6.84 -6.29
CA TYR A 201 9.37 6.06 -7.14
C TYR A 201 7.96 6.65 -7.20
N ALA A 202 7.39 7.10 -6.09
CA ALA A 202 6.04 7.69 -6.08
C ALA A 202 5.99 8.96 -6.95
N SER A 203 7.07 9.75 -6.95
CA SER A 203 7.18 10.96 -7.79
C SER A 203 7.03 10.67 -9.29
N ARG A 204 7.42 9.46 -9.74
CA ARG A 204 7.29 9.03 -11.15
C ARG A 204 5.85 8.74 -11.56
N LEU A 205 4.95 8.57 -10.59
CA LEU A 205 3.53 8.28 -10.82
C LEU A 205 2.63 9.51 -10.65
N LEU A 206 3.17 10.69 -10.32
CA LEU A 206 2.37 11.90 -10.09
C LEU A 206 1.55 12.34 -11.31
N HIS A 207 2.04 12.07 -12.52
CA HIS A 207 1.33 12.37 -13.77
C HIS A 207 0.00 11.62 -13.92
N LEU A 208 -0.27 10.61 -13.10
CA LEU A 208 -1.53 9.86 -13.07
C LEU A 208 -2.57 10.48 -12.13
N LEU A 209 -2.17 11.42 -11.27
CA LEU A 209 -3.08 12.10 -10.37
C LEU A 209 -3.96 13.09 -11.13
N GLN A 210 -5.22 13.17 -10.71
CA GLN A 210 -6.23 14.05 -11.29
C GLN A 210 -6.85 14.94 -10.20
N PRO A 211 -7.42 16.11 -10.56
CA PRO A 211 -8.04 17.03 -9.59
C PRO A 211 -9.21 16.44 -8.79
N ASP A 212 -9.86 15.39 -9.30
CA ASP A 212 -10.94 14.68 -8.62
C ASP A 212 -10.43 13.55 -7.69
N MET A 213 -9.13 13.46 -7.42
CA MET A 213 -8.55 12.46 -6.52
C MET A 213 -8.21 13.02 -5.14
N LEU A 214 -8.38 12.19 -4.11
CA LEU A 214 -7.89 12.40 -2.75
C LEU A 214 -6.82 11.35 -2.45
N VAL A 215 -5.56 11.80 -2.38
CA VAL A 215 -4.38 10.96 -2.12
C VAL A 215 -4.22 10.71 -0.64
N LEU A 216 -4.25 9.43 -0.26
CA LEU A 216 -3.97 8.92 1.07
C LEU A 216 -2.53 8.40 1.13
N TRP A 217 -1.73 8.87 2.10
CA TRP A 217 -0.35 8.42 2.27
C TRP A 217 0.07 8.26 3.73
N ASP A 218 1.10 7.44 3.97
CA ASP A 218 1.77 7.33 5.27
C ASP A 218 2.83 8.44 5.50
N LYS A 219 3.27 8.59 6.75
CA LYS A 219 4.34 9.49 7.21
C LYS A 219 5.67 9.36 6.46
N GLY A 220 5.86 8.29 5.68
CA GLY A 220 6.99 8.15 4.75
C GLY A 220 7.02 9.22 3.66
N PHE A 221 5.85 9.76 3.29
CA PHE A 221 5.66 10.72 2.19
C PHE A 221 5.50 12.17 2.65
N ASP A 222 5.86 12.49 3.90
CA ASP A 222 5.65 13.82 4.46
C ASP A 222 6.63 14.90 3.98
N GLY A 223 7.42 14.68 2.92
CA GLY A 223 8.39 15.66 2.41
C GLY A 223 7.74 16.90 1.78
N ASN A 224 8.34 18.09 1.97
CA ASN A 224 7.81 19.36 1.42
C ASN A 224 7.65 19.32 -0.09
N SER A 225 8.70 18.87 -0.80
CA SER A 225 8.71 18.80 -2.26
C SER A 225 7.66 17.83 -2.80
N PHE A 226 7.45 16.69 -2.13
CA PHE A 226 6.45 15.72 -2.52
C PHE A 226 5.02 16.26 -2.32
N LEU A 227 4.74 16.90 -1.18
CA LEU A 227 3.46 17.56 -0.93
C LEU A 227 3.16 18.63 -1.99
N ALA A 228 4.13 19.50 -2.29
CA ALA A 228 3.98 20.54 -3.32
C ALA A 228 3.76 19.92 -4.70
N ALA A 229 4.50 18.87 -5.05
CA ALA A 229 4.37 18.19 -6.34
C ALA A 229 3.00 17.49 -6.48
N VAL A 230 2.47 16.87 -5.41
CA VAL A 230 1.10 16.32 -5.43
C VAL A 230 0.07 17.44 -5.57
N ASN A 231 0.18 18.52 -4.79
CA ASN A 231 -0.77 19.63 -4.86
C ASN A 231 -0.76 20.31 -6.25
N ALA A 232 0.40 20.38 -6.91
CA ALA A 232 0.55 20.92 -8.26
C ALA A 232 -0.24 20.13 -9.34
N THR A 233 -0.58 18.86 -9.07
CA THR A 233 -1.46 18.07 -9.96
C THR A 233 -2.94 18.45 -9.83
N GLY A 234 -3.30 19.27 -8.83
CA GLY A 234 -4.68 19.60 -8.46
C GLY A 234 -5.35 18.56 -7.56
N ALA A 235 -4.76 17.37 -7.39
CA ALA A 235 -5.26 16.36 -6.47
C ALA A 235 -5.21 16.84 -5.02
N GLN A 236 -6.17 16.38 -4.22
CA GLN A 236 -6.26 16.67 -2.81
C GLN A 236 -5.46 15.66 -1.99
N VAL A 237 -5.10 16.02 -0.77
CA VAL A 237 -4.27 15.19 0.12
C VAL A 237 -5.00 14.93 1.43
N LEU A 238 -4.88 13.71 1.95
CA LEU A 238 -5.11 13.37 3.36
C LEU A 238 -4.05 12.34 3.79
N GLY A 239 -3.03 12.79 4.51
CA GLY A 239 -1.88 11.95 4.84
C GLY A 239 -1.41 12.09 6.27
N ARG A 240 -0.57 11.17 6.73
CA ARG A 240 0.04 11.26 8.07
C ARG A 240 1.34 12.06 8.04
N LEU A 241 1.59 12.85 9.07
CA LEU A 241 2.87 13.55 9.30
C LEU A 241 3.73 12.79 10.31
N ARG A 242 5.05 12.95 10.22
CA ARG A 242 5.96 12.51 11.29
C ARG A 242 5.73 13.37 12.55
N ALA A 243 5.82 12.75 13.72
CA ALA A 243 5.54 13.43 15.00
C ALA A 243 6.47 14.63 15.29
N ASN A 244 7.71 14.58 14.81
CA ASN A 244 8.69 15.65 14.97
C ASN A 244 8.52 16.80 13.98
N ARG A 245 7.59 16.69 13.03
CA ARG A 245 7.33 17.74 12.06
C ARG A 245 6.65 18.91 12.74
N ARG A 246 7.19 20.11 12.51
CA ARG A 246 6.62 21.37 13.02
C ARG A 246 5.63 21.93 12.01
N THR A 247 4.43 22.22 12.50
CA THR A 247 3.33 22.80 11.74
C THR A 247 2.85 24.03 12.49
N PRO A 248 3.17 25.27 12.05
CA PRO A 248 2.75 26.48 12.74
C PRO A 248 1.23 26.57 12.75
N VAL A 249 0.63 26.86 13.90
CA VAL A 249 -0.82 27.09 14.02
C VAL A 249 -1.11 28.50 13.50
N GLN A 250 -1.73 28.61 12.32
CA GLN A 250 -2.14 29.91 11.76
C GLN A 250 -3.56 30.29 12.19
N THR A 251 -4.49 29.33 12.17
CA THR A 251 -5.89 29.57 12.53
C THR A 251 -6.50 28.32 13.12
N ARG A 252 -7.09 28.41 14.31
CA ARG A 252 -7.84 27.32 14.93
C ARG A 252 -9.23 27.21 14.31
N LEU A 253 -9.73 26.00 14.13
CA LEU A 253 -11.03 25.74 13.53
C LEU A 253 -11.96 25.12 14.58
N GLY A 254 -13.28 25.30 14.41
CA GLY A 254 -14.29 24.90 15.40
C GLY A 254 -14.45 23.40 15.62
N ASP A 255 -13.75 22.55 14.85
CA ASP A 255 -13.76 21.09 15.00
C ASP A 255 -12.45 20.54 15.59
N GLY A 256 -11.68 21.39 16.27
CA GLY A 256 -10.43 21.06 16.96
C GLY A 256 -9.19 21.01 16.07
N SER A 257 -9.35 21.05 14.75
CA SER A 257 -8.24 21.13 13.79
C SER A 257 -7.71 22.57 13.60
N TYR A 258 -6.64 22.74 12.84
CA TYR A 258 -6.10 24.07 12.54
C TYR A 258 -5.49 24.21 11.15
N LEU A 259 -5.55 25.42 10.60
CA LEU A 259 -4.83 25.81 9.39
C LEU A 259 -3.35 26.01 9.71
N SER A 260 -2.50 25.57 8.78
CA SER A 260 -1.06 25.62 8.87
C SER A 260 -0.44 25.81 7.47
N VAL A 261 0.89 25.88 7.43
CA VAL A 261 1.65 25.91 6.20
C VAL A 261 2.81 24.93 6.28
N ILE A 262 3.04 24.21 5.18
CA ILE A 262 4.19 23.32 5.02
C ILE A 262 4.92 23.73 3.74
N GLY A 263 6.14 24.29 3.89
CA GLY A 263 6.79 24.96 2.78
C GLY A 263 5.95 26.16 2.34
N THR A 264 5.41 26.11 1.13
CA THR A 264 4.46 27.08 0.57
C THR A 264 3.01 26.61 0.61
N GLU A 265 2.78 25.34 0.94
CA GLU A 265 1.47 24.72 0.80
C GLU A 265 0.59 25.03 2.01
N LYS A 266 -0.56 25.65 1.74
CA LYS A 266 -1.61 25.85 2.73
C LYS A 266 -2.26 24.51 3.03
N VAL A 267 -2.22 24.12 4.29
CA VAL A 267 -2.74 22.84 4.74
C VAL A 267 -3.57 23.01 6.00
N ARG A 268 -4.31 21.97 6.32
CA ARG A 268 -4.98 21.81 7.59
C ARG A 268 -4.42 20.59 8.31
N VAL A 269 -4.18 20.75 9.61
CA VAL A 269 -3.64 19.70 10.46
C VAL A 269 -4.71 19.24 11.43
N ILE A 270 -4.82 17.93 11.58
CA ILE A 270 -5.76 17.25 12.47
C ILE A 270 -4.92 16.36 13.39
N ASP A 271 -4.83 16.76 14.65
CA ASP A 271 -4.26 15.91 15.69
C ASP A 271 -5.41 15.10 16.31
N ALA A 272 -5.23 13.78 16.41
CA ALA A 272 -6.25 12.88 16.93
C ALA A 272 -5.63 11.78 17.79
N THR A 273 -6.32 11.41 18.86
CA THR A 273 -6.09 10.17 19.59
C THR A 273 -7.17 9.17 19.19
N ILE A 274 -6.75 8.00 18.73
CA ILE A 274 -7.64 6.88 18.42
C ILE A 274 -7.52 5.88 19.55
N THR A 275 -8.60 5.71 20.31
CA THR A 275 -8.71 4.71 21.37
C THR A 275 -9.43 3.48 20.81
N VAL A 276 -8.85 2.31 21.03
CA VAL A 276 -9.37 1.03 20.56
C VAL A 276 -9.69 0.15 21.75
N THR A 277 -10.92 -0.32 21.80
CA THR A 277 -11.42 -1.26 22.81
C THR A 277 -11.63 -2.63 22.16
N CYS A 278 -11.05 -3.67 22.75
CA CYS A 278 -11.14 -5.05 22.27
C CYS A 278 -12.17 -5.87 23.06
N ALA A 279 -12.64 -6.96 22.47
CA ALA A 279 -13.62 -7.87 23.09
C ALA A 279 -13.15 -8.54 24.40
N ASP A 280 -11.84 -8.61 24.65
CA ASP A 280 -11.28 -9.13 25.91
C ASP A 280 -11.05 -8.03 26.96
N GLY A 281 -11.57 -6.82 26.72
CA GLY A 281 -11.40 -5.68 27.61
C GLY A 281 -10.08 -4.92 27.41
N THR A 282 -9.17 -5.39 26.53
CA THR A 282 -7.93 -4.66 26.24
C THR A 282 -8.25 -3.30 25.63
N VAL A 283 -7.70 -2.22 26.20
CA VAL A 283 -7.80 -0.86 25.69
C VAL A 283 -6.42 -0.32 25.39
N PHE A 284 -6.22 0.24 24.21
CA PHE A 284 -5.00 0.95 23.86
C PHE A 284 -5.31 2.16 22.99
N ALA A 285 -4.44 3.15 23.01
CA ALA A 285 -4.60 4.38 22.24
C ALA A 285 -3.38 4.65 21.36
N GLY A 286 -3.60 5.33 20.24
CA GLY A 286 -2.53 5.79 19.36
C GLY A 286 -2.79 7.20 18.86
N SER A 287 -1.74 8.03 18.84
CA SER A 287 -1.82 9.39 18.32
C SER A 287 -1.53 9.45 16.81
N TYR A 288 -2.35 10.20 16.10
CA TYR A 288 -2.25 10.45 14.68
C TYR A 288 -2.23 11.96 14.44
N ARG A 289 -1.21 12.42 13.74
CA ARG A 289 -1.16 13.77 13.17
C ARG A 289 -1.39 13.66 11.68
N LEU A 290 -2.55 14.09 11.22
CA LEU A 290 -2.95 14.08 9.82
C LEU A 290 -2.80 15.47 9.23
N VAL A 291 -2.50 15.53 7.94
CA VAL A 291 -2.46 16.75 7.12
C VAL A 291 -3.40 16.59 5.94
N THR A 292 -4.09 17.66 5.58
CA THR A 292 -4.96 17.68 4.40
C THR A 292 -4.93 19.03 3.68
N THR A 293 -5.13 19.02 2.37
CA THR A 293 -5.41 20.23 1.56
C THR A 293 -6.90 20.62 1.60
N LEU A 294 -7.77 19.76 2.15
CA LEU A 294 -9.18 20.04 2.38
C LEU A 294 -9.36 20.95 3.59
N THR A 295 -9.21 22.26 3.38
CA THR A 295 -9.12 23.26 4.44
C THR A 295 -10.46 23.71 5.04
N ASP A 296 -11.59 23.46 4.37
CA ASP A 296 -12.93 23.79 4.88
C ASP A 296 -13.40 22.77 5.91
N ALA A 297 -13.38 23.16 7.19
CA ALA A 297 -13.82 22.31 8.31
C ALA A 297 -15.32 22.01 8.35
N ARG A 298 -16.17 22.85 7.75
CA ARG A 298 -17.61 22.58 7.69
C ARG A 298 -17.92 21.54 6.63
N ARG A 299 -17.26 21.64 5.49
CA ARG A 299 -17.43 20.70 4.38
C ARG A 299 -16.73 19.36 4.61
N TYR A 300 -15.58 19.38 5.29
CA TYR A 300 -14.76 18.20 5.55
C TYR A 300 -14.40 18.09 7.04
N PRO A 301 -15.32 17.64 7.91
CA PRO A 301 -15.08 17.59 9.35
C PRO A 301 -13.88 16.72 9.73
N ALA A 302 -13.11 17.14 10.74
CA ALA A 302 -11.87 16.50 11.16
C ALA A 302 -12.05 15.02 11.56
N ALA A 303 -13.11 14.71 12.31
CA ALA A 303 -13.43 13.34 12.72
C ALA A 303 -13.73 12.42 11.52
N VAL A 304 -14.41 12.94 10.50
CA VAL A 304 -14.73 12.19 9.27
C VAL A 304 -13.46 11.90 8.48
N LEU A 305 -12.57 12.89 8.33
CA LEU A 305 -11.27 12.69 7.66
C LEU A 305 -10.38 11.71 8.43
N ALA A 306 -10.37 11.79 9.77
CA ALA A 306 -9.64 10.84 10.60
C ALA A 306 -10.15 9.40 10.44
N GLY A 307 -11.47 9.20 10.36
CA GLY A 307 -12.08 7.91 10.04
C GLY A 307 -11.73 7.43 8.63
N LEU A 308 -11.81 8.32 7.63
CA LEU A 308 -11.50 8.02 6.24
C LEU A 308 -10.05 7.56 6.05
N TYR A 309 -9.09 8.13 6.79
CA TYR A 309 -7.67 7.81 6.66
C TYR A 309 -7.37 6.31 6.83
N HIS A 310 -8.23 5.55 7.54
CA HIS A 310 -8.13 4.10 7.62
C HIS A 310 -8.15 3.40 6.24
N GLN A 311 -8.85 3.97 5.24
CA GLN A 311 -8.90 3.43 3.87
C GLN A 311 -7.53 3.31 3.19
N ARG A 312 -6.51 4.04 3.66
CA ARG A 312 -5.12 3.84 3.21
C ARG A 312 -4.64 2.40 3.38
N TRP A 313 -5.13 1.68 4.39
CA TRP A 313 -4.76 0.29 4.65
C TRP A 313 -5.28 -0.69 3.59
N GLU A 314 -6.19 -0.27 2.72
CA GLU A 314 -6.62 -1.11 1.60
C GLU A 314 -5.49 -1.38 0.60
N HIS A 315 -4.49 -0.50 0.55
CA HIS A 315 -3.26 -0.72 -0.19
C HIS A 315 -2.48 -1.95 0.32
N GLU A 316 -2.42 -2.14 1.65
CA GLU A 316 -1.75 -3.31 2.22
C GLU A 316 -2.45 -4.61 1.81
N SER A 317 -3.78 -4.59 1.68
CA SER A 317 -4.56 -5.72 1.17
C SER A 317 -4.25 -6.00 -0.31
N ALA A 318 -4.02 -4.95 -1.13
CA ALA A 318 -3.56 -5.11 -2.51
C ALA A 318 -2.19 -5.81 -2.58
N TYR A 319 -1.24 -5.36 -1.76
CA TYR A 319 0.08 -6.00 -1.65
C TYR A 319 0.06 -7.39 -1.04
N TYR A 320 -0.89 -7.68 -0.14
CA TYR A 320 -1.11 -9.02 0.38
C TYR A 320 -1.55 -9.96 -0.74
N ALA A 321 -2.51 -9.55 -1.57
CA ALA A 321 -2.95 -10.33 -2.71
C ALA A 321 -1.81 -10.61 -3.72
N LEU A 322 -1.04 -9.58 -4.09
CA LEU A 322 0.11 -9.72 -5.00
C LEU A 322 1.19 -10.67 -4.45
N ARG A 323 1.63 -10.48 -3.20
CA ARG A 323 2.82 -11.16 -2.64
C ARG A 323 2.53 -12.47 -1.91
N HIS A 324 1.33 -12.62 -1.37
CA HIS A 324 0.99 -13.77 -0.52
C HIS A 324 -0.13 -14.60 -1.12
N THR A 325 -1.13 -14.01 -1.78
CA THR A 325 -2.20 -14.82 -2.37
C THR A 325 -1.82 -15.38 -3.73
N ILE A 326 -1.28 -14.55 -4.64
CA ILE A 326 -0.82 -15.01 -5.96
C ILE A 326 0.49 -15.79 -5.81
N THR A 327 1.57 -15.12 -5.39
CA THR A 327 2.90 -15.75 -5.41
C THR A 327 3.15 -16.70 -4.24
N ASN A 328 2.36 -16.61 -3.15
CA ASN A 328 2.52 -17.42 -1.94
C ASN A 328 3.96 -17.39 -1.38
N GLY A 329 4.56 -16.19 -1.36
CA GLY A 329 5.92 -15.98 -0.85
C GLY A 329 7.05 -16.52 -1.73
N ARG A 330 6.73 -17.00 -2.95
CA ARG A 330 7.74 -17.50 -3.89
C ARG A 330 8.59 -16.38 -4.48
N VAL A 331 9.82 -16.77 -4.84
CA VAL A 331 10.80 -15.93 -5.53
C VAL A 331 10.43 -15.86 -7.02
N LEU A 332 10.57 -14.69 -7.64
CA LEU A 332 10.45 -14.57 -9.11
C LEU A 332 11.54 -15.41 -9.79
N ARG A 333 11.16 -16.13 -10.84
CA ARG A 333 11.95 -17.26 -11.36
C ARG A 333 13.02 -16.85 -12.38
N SER A 334 12.98 -15.61 -12.87
CA SER A 334 13.94 -15.11 -13.86
C SER A 334 15.29 -14.78 -13.25
N GLY A 335 16.35 -15.27 -13.88
CA GLY A 335 17.75 -15.06 -13.48
C GLY A 335 18.43 -13.87 -14.13
N ASP A 336 17.69 -12.98 -14.80
CA ASP A 336 18.22 -11.77 -15.41
C ASP A 336 17.20 -10.62 -15.32
N PRO A 337 17.65 -9.35 -15.33
CA PRO A 337 16.77 -8.19 -15.15
C PRO A 337 15.61 -8.12 -16.14
N ALA A 338 15.84 -8.40 -17.43
CA ALA A 338 14.78 -8.32 -18.45
C ALA A 338 13.67 -9.36 -18.20
N GLY A 339 14.03 -10.59 -17.83
CA GLY A 339 13.06 -11.61 -17.44
C GLY A 339 12.30 -11.27 -16.15
N VAL A 340 12.97 -10.62 -15.20
CA VAL A 340 12.35 -10.18 -13.94
C VAL A 340 11.34 -9.04 -14.19
N GLU A 341 11.71 -8.05 -15.01
CA GLU A 341 10.77 -6.99 -15.44
C GLU A 341 9.54 -7.57 -16.12
N GLN A 342 9.74 -8.53 -17.03
CA GLN A 342 8.64 -9.23 -17.71
C GLN A 342 7.71 -9.95 -16.71
N GLU A 343 8.26 -10.64 -15.71
CA GLU A 343 7.46 -11.32 -14.67
C GLU A 343 6.73 -10.35 -13.76
N MET A 344 7.34 -9.22 -13.42
CA MET A 344 6.68 -8.17 -12.63
C MET A 344 5.49 -7.57 -13.37
N TRP A 345 5.65 -7.20 -14.64
CA TRP A 345 4.53 -6.69 -15.44
C TRP A 345 3.42 -7.73 -15.63
N ALA A 346 3.78 -9.01 -15.82
CA ALA A 346 2.79 -10.09 -15.91
C ALA A 346 1.99 -10.27 -14.61
N LEU A 347 2.68 -10.20 -13.45
CA LEU A 347 2.04 -10.31 -12.14
C LEU A 347 1.07 -9.14 -11.88
N LEU A 348 1.48 -7.92 -12.19
CA LEU A 348 0.65 -6.72 -12.03
C LEU A 348 -0.56 -6.74 -12.99
N THR A 349 -0.34 -7.19 -14.23
CA THR A 349 -1.41 -7.38 -15.23
C THR A 349 -2.44 -8.37 -14.74
N LEU A 350 -2.02 -9.57 -14.31
CA LEU A 350 -2.93 -10.60 -13.81
C LEU A 350 -3.72 -10.11 -12.59
N TYR A 351 -3.07 -9.42 -11.66
CA TYR A 351 -3.75 -8.83 -10.51
C TYR A 351 -4.84 -7.84 -10.93
N GLN A 352 -4.52 -6.93 -11.86
CA GLN A 352 -5.46 -5.93 -12.35
C GLN A 352 -6.63 -6.59 -13.10
N THR A 353 -6.36 -7.62 -13.90
CA THR A 353 -7.39 -8.41 -14.60
C THR A 353 -8.35 -9.09 -13.61
N LEU A 354 -7.83 -9.72 -12.55
CA LEU A 354 -8.65 -10.30 -11.49
C LEU A 354 -9.48 -9.23 -10.76
N ARG A 355 -8.89 -8.05 -10.48
CA ARG A 355 -9.62 -6.94 -9.86
C ARG A 355 -10.74 -6.40 -10.74
N THR A 356 -10.53 -6.36 -12.05
CA THR A 356 -11.53 -5.91 -13.02
C THR A 356 -12.79 -6.76 -12.91
N VAL A 357 -12.68 -8.09 -13.05
CA VAL A 357 -13.84 -9.00 -12.92
C VAL A 357 -14.47 -8.99 -11.52
N MET A 358 -13.67 -8.77 -10.47
CA MET A 358 -14.20 -8.67 -9.10
C MET A 358 -15.04 -7.41 -8.91
N VAL A 359 -14.61 -6.27 -9.44
CA VAL A 359 -15.36 -5.00 -9.36
C VAL A 359 -16.60 -5.08 -10.24
N GLU A 360 -16.50 -5.61 -11.45
CA GLU A 360 -17.67 -5.84 -12.31
C GLU A 360 -18.72 -6.72 -11.63
N ALA A 361 -18.28 -7.77 -10.92
CA ALA A 361 -19.17 -8.59 -10.11
C ALA A 361 -19.86 -7.81 -8.99
N ALA A 362 -19.10 -7.04 -8.21
CA ALA A 362 -19.68 -6.20 -7.16
C ALA A 362 -20.69 -5.19 -7.73
N GLU A 363 -20.35 -4.53 -8.83
CA GLU A 363 -21.19 -3.50 -9.46
C GLU A 363 -22.45 -4.09 -10.14
N SER A 364 -22.45 -5.38 -10.46
CA SER A 364 -23.65 -6.06 -10.98
C SER A 364 -24.78 -6.20 -9.94
N LEU A 365 -24.45 -6.09 -8.64
CA LEU A 365 -25.43 -6.13 -7.54
C LEU A 365 -25.36 -4.82 -6.72
N PRO A 366 -26.32 -3.90 -6.88
CA PRO A 366 -26.31 -2.59 -6.23
C PRO A 366 -26.04 -2.65 -4.72
N GLY A 367 -25.17 -1.77 -4.24
CA GLY A 367 -24.78 -1.68 -2.83
C GLY A 367 -23.75 -2.72 -2.37
N THR A 368 -23.26 -3.59 -3.26
CA THR A 368 -22.18 -4.53 -2.93
C THR A 368 -20.85 -3.82 -2.90
N ASP A 369 -20.20 -3.85 -1.74
CA ASP A 369 -18.86 -3.33 -1.55
C ASP A 369 -17.80 -4.29 -2.16
N PRO A 370 -16.95 -3.84 -3.10
CA PRO A 370 -15.85 -4.64 -3.67
C PRO A 370 -14.90 -5.23 -2.62
N ASP A 371 -14.82 -4.64 -1.42
CA ASP A 371 -14.02 -5.19 -0.32
C ASP A 371 -14.50 -6.56 0.16
N ARG A 372 -15.77 -6.89 -0.08
CA ARG A 372 -16.36 -8.20 0.27
C ARG A 372 -16.03 -9.28 -0.76
N CYS A 373 -15.53 -8.91 -1.94
CA CYS A 373 -15.15 -9.87 -2.97
C CYS A 373 -13.87 -10.61 -2.56
N CYS A 374 -13.98 -11.92 -2.35
CA CYS A 374 -12.84 -12.74 -1.94
C CYS A 374 -11.84 -12.96 -3.09
N PHE A 375 -10.64 -12.39 -2.96
CA PHE A 375 -9.58 -12.52 -3.99
C PHE A 375 -9.18 -13.98 -4.24
N THR A 376 -9.17 -14.82 -3.20
CA THR A 376 -8.86 -16.26 -3.34
C THR A 376 -9.91 -16.98 -4.17
N VAL A 377 -11.20 -16.64 -4.03
CA VAL A 377 -12.27 -17.22 -4.86
C VAL A 377 -12.08 -16.86 -6.32
N ALA A 378 -11.75 -15.59 -6.60
CA ALA A 378 -11.46 -15.13 -7.97
C ALA A 378 -10.25 -15.88 -8.56
N LEU A 379 -9.13 -15.93 -7.82
CA LEU A 379 -7.89 -16.58 -8.25
C LEU A 379 -8.08 -18.08 -8.52
N GLN A 380 -8.73 -18.81 -7.61
CA GLN A 380 -8.94 -20.25 -7.80
C GLN A 380 -9.92 -20.55 -8.93
N THR A 381 -10.99 -19.75 -9.07
CA THR A 381 -11.93 -19.93 -10.18
C THR A 381 -11.27 -19.65 -11.53
N ALA A 382 -10.43 -18.62 -11.62
CA ALA A 382 -9.65 -18.35 -12.83
C ALA A 382 -8.71 -19.52 -13.16
N ARG A 383 -8.04 -20.10 -12.16
CA ARG A 383 -7.20 -21.31 -12.35
C ARG A 383 -8.02 -22.48 -12.89
N ASP A 384 -9.21 -22.74 -12.34
CA ASP A 384 -10.11 -23.80 -12.82
C ASP A 384 -10.49 -23.57 -14.30
N GLN A 385 -10.89 -22.35 -14.66
CA GLN A 385 -11.33 -22.02 -16.03
C GLN A 385 -10.20 -22.10 -17.06
N VAL A 386 -8.97 -21.71 -16.67
CA VAL A 386 -7.80 -21.91 -17.54
C VAL A 386 -7.58 -23.39 -17.80
N VAL A 387 -7.65 -24.24 -16.77
CA VAL A 387 -7.45 -25.69 -16.95
C VAL A 387 -8.55 -26.31 -17.80
N GLN A 388 -9.79 -25.85 -17.63
CA GLN A 388 -10.95 -26.37 -18.36
C GLN A 388 -11.10 -25.78 -19.77
N ALA A 389 -10.25 -24.83 -20.18
CA ALA A 389 -10.44 -24.01 -21.37
C ALA A 389 -11.87 -23.45 -21.49
N ALA A 390 -12.45 -23.05 -20.36
CA ALA A 390 -13.84 -22.63 -20.28
C ALA A 390 -13.99 -21.12 -20.48
N ALA A 391 -15.07 -20.71 -21.17
CA ALA A 391 -15.43 -19.29 -21.38
C ALA A 391 -14.30 -18.45 -22.05
N VAL A 392 -13.55 -19.06 -22.98
CA VAL A 392 -12.46 -18.39 -23.71
C VAL A 392 -12.97 -17.31 -24.65
N ILE A 393 -14.08 -17.58 -25.34
CA ILE A 393 -14.85 -16.61 -26.11
C ILE A 393 -16.25 -16.59 -25.51
N THR A 394 -16.70 -15.42 -25.09
CA THR A 394 -18.11 -15.19 -24.75
C THR A 394 -18.92 -15.14 -26.03
N ASP A 395 -19.99 -15.93 -26.09
CA ASP A 395 -21.00 -15.78 -27.14
C ASP A 395 -21.52 -14.33 -27.11
N PRO A 396 -21.75 -13.66 -28.25
CA PRO A 396 -22.40 -12.36 -28.27
C PRO A 396 -23.69 -12.30 -27.43
N VAL A 397 -24.42 -13.42 -27.30
CA VAL A 397 -25.62 -13.53 -26.45
C VAL A 397 -25.30 -13.45 -24.95
N ASP A 398 -24.08 -13.81 -24.55
CA ASP A 398 -23.57 -13.70 -23.18
C ASP A 398 -22.81 -12.39 -22.93
N ALA A 399 -22.69 -11.51 -23.93
CA ALA A 399 -22.10 -10.19 -23.76
C ALA A 399 -22.89 -9.38 -22.71
N GLY A 400 -22.23 -9.03 -21.61
CA GLY A 400 -22.84 -8.30 -20.49
C GLY A 400 -23.43 -9.20 -19.39
N ARG A 401 -23.40 -10.53 -19.54
CA ARG A 401 -23.68 -11.45 -18.43
C ARG A 401 -22.45 -11.61 -17.55
N LEU A 402 -22.68 -11.70 -16.25
CA LEU A 402 -21.64 -11.98 -15.29
C LEU A 402 -21.08 -13.39 -15.52
N GLY A 403 -19.76 -13.49 -15.72
CA GLY A 403 -19.11 -14.78 -15.89
C GLY A 403 -19.05 -15.62 -14.60
N LEU A 404 -18.49 -16.83 -14.69
CA LEU A 404 -18.40 -17.78 -13.58
C LEU A 404 -17.58 -17.24 -12.40
N ILE A 405 -16.49 -16.48 -12.66
CA ILE A 405 -15.71 -15.83 -11.60
C ILE A 405 -16.61 -14.90 -10.81
N GLY A 406 -17.33 -14.01 -11.50
CA GLY A 406 -18.26 -13.10 -10.87
C GLY A 406 -19.38 -13.81 -10.10
N HIS A 407 -19.99 -14.84 -10.68
CA HIS A 407 -21.02 -15.63 -10.01
C HIS A 407 -20.50 -16.31 -8.73
N ARG A 408 -19.30 -16.91 -8.78
CA ARG A 408 -18.68 -17.55 -7.62
C ARG A 408 -18.28 -16.54 -6.55
N ILE A 409 -17.93 -15.32 -6.92
CA ILE A 409 -17.67 -14.22 -5.99
C ILE A 409 -18.97 -13.82 -5.27
N LEU A 410 -20.05 -13.57 -6.01
CA LEU A 410 -21.33 -13.12 -5.43
C LEU A 410 -21.95 -14.16 -4.49
N THR A 411 -21.86 -15.44 -4.83
CA THR A 411 -22.32 -16.55 -3.97
C THR A 411 -21.45 -16.78 -2.74
N ARG A 412 -20.25 -16.19 -2.68
CA ARG A 412 -19.28 -16.34 -1.58
C ARG A 412 -18.75 -15.00 -1.06
N LEU A 413 -19.59 -13.96 -1.09
CA LEU A 413 -19.23 -12.66 -0.53
C LEU A 413 -18.81 -12.83 0.93
N LEU A 414 -17.68 -12.24 1.29
CA LEU A 414 -17.24 -12.19 2.67
C LEU A 414 -18.28 -11.40 3.49
N PRO A 415 -18.43 -11.71 4.80
CA PRO A 415 -19.21 -10.84 5.68
C PRO A 415 -18.58 -9.43 5.74
N PRO A 416 -19.33 -8.43 6.22
CA PRO A 416 -18.76 -7.12 6.53
C PRO A 416 -17.45 -7.25 7.33
N ARG A 417 -16.48 -6.39 7.02
CA ARG A 417 -15.13 -6.48 7.58
C ARG A 417 -15.18 -6.36 9.10
N ARG A 418 -14.76 -7.42 9.78
CA ARG A 418 -14.58 -7.43 11.24
C ARG A 418 -13.29 -6.70 11.59
N GLN A 419 -13.40 -5.59 12.31
CA GLN A 419 -12.23 -4.90 12.85
C GLN A 419 -11.56 -5.79 13.90
N ARG A 420 -10.25 -6.03 13.74
CA ARG A 420 -9.47 -6.90 14.63
C ARG A 420 -8.04 -6.41 14.73
N VAL A 421 -7.42 -6.63 15.88
CA VAL A 421 -6.07 -6.17 16.16
C VAL A 421 -5.32 -7.18 17.02
N SER A 422 -4.00 -7.20 16.86
CA SER A 422 -3.04 -7.83 17.75
C SER A 422 -1.73 -7.07 17.68
N THR A 423 -0.88 -7.20 18.70
CA THR A 423 0.46 -6.64 18.67
C THR A 423 1.25 -7.19 17.48
N ARG A 424 2.06 -6.32 16.86
CA ARG A 424 2.92 -6.72 15.73
C ARG A 424 4.15 -7.42 16.28
N LYS A 425 4.12 -8.76 16.30
CA LYS A 425 5.27 -9.58 16.69
C LYS A 425 6.22 -9.80 15.52
N VAL A 426 7.50 -9.56 15.74
CA VAL A 426 8.56 -10.03 14.85
C VAL A 426 8.57 -11.55 14.91
N LYS A 427 8.09 -12.21 13.86
CA LYS A 427 8.04 -13.68 13.76
C LYS A 427 9.30 -14.30 13.13
N SER A 428 10.20 -13.46 12.58
CA SER A 428 11.46 -13.89 12.00
C SER A 428 12.64 -13.48 12.90
N PRO A 429 13.52 -14.40 13.33
CA PRO A 429 14.66 -14.08 14.19
C PRO A 429 15.70 -13.16 13.51
N MET A 430 15.66 -13.01 12.18
CA MET A 430 16.48 -12.07 11.42
C MET A 430 15.62 -10.90 10.93
N SER A 431 15.29 -9.96 11.81
CA SER A 431 14.49 -8.78 11.49
C SER A 431 15.27 -7.49 11.76
N ARG A 432 15.12 -6.51 10.85
CA ARG A 432 15.63 -5.14 11.03
C ARG A 432 14.80 -4.33 12.06
N TYR A 433 13.61 -4.80 12.40
CA TYR A 433 12.73 -4.18 13.39
C TYR A 433 13.05 -4.71 14.79
N SER A 434 13.08 -3.80 15.76
CA SER A 434 13.36 -4.06 17.17
C SER A 434 12.48 -5.18 17.74
N THR A 435 13.02 -5.82 18.79
CA THR A 435 12.32 -6.74 19.70
C THR A 435 10.93 -6.22 20.08
N ARG A 436 10.02 -7.15 20.35
CA ARG A 436 8.62 -6.95 20.76
C ARG A 436 8.35 -5.55 21.32
N HIS A 437 7.57 -4.74 20.59
CA HIS A 437 7.03 -3.52 21.17
C HIS A 437 5.86 -3.91 22.07
N GLU A 438 6.00 -3.74 23.38
CA GLU A 438 4.86 -3.71 24.29
C GLU A 438 4.06 -2.43 24.04
N ASP A 439 3.27 -2.45 22.95
CA ASP A 439 2.49 -1.32 22.45
C ASP A 439 1.05 -1.28 23.00
N GLY A 440 0.78 -2.03 24.08
CA GLY A 440 -0.52 -2.15 24.73
C GLY A 440 -1.56 -3.00 23.96
N ARG A 441 -1.23 -3.49 22.75
CA ARG A 441 -2.14 -4.32 21.96
C ARG A 441 -2.19 -5.76 22.46
N PRO A 442 -3.31 -6.47 22.26
CA PRO A 442 -3.42 -7.86 22.70
C PRO A 442 -2.46 -8.77 21.93
N ASP A 443 -1.95 -9.80 22.61
CA ASP A 443 -0.96 -10.73 22.04
C ASP A 443 -1.52 -11.60 20.92
N ASN A 444 -2.81 -11.94 21.02
CA ASN A 444 -3.56 -12.70 20.04
C ASN A 444 -4.55 -11.78 19.32
N THR A 445 -4.98 -12.18 18.12
CA THR A 445 -5.97 -11.41 17.37
C THR A 445 -7.27 -11.32 18.16
N ARG A 446 -7.69 -10.09 18.47
CA ARG A 446 -8.96 -9.79 19.12
C ARG A 446 -9.84 -8.92 18.23
N THR A 447 -11.14 -9.13 18.33
CA THR A 447 -12.14 -8.27 17.71
C THR A 447 -12.14 -6.92 18.40
N VAL A 448 -12.18 -5.84 17.62
CA VAL A 448 -12.41 -4.48 18.11
C VAL A 448 -13.90 -4.29 18.32
N THR A 449 -14.29 -3.88 19.52
CA THR A 449 -15.68 -3.63 19.94
C THR A 449 -16.00 -2.15 20.10
N GLY A 450 -14.99 -1.29 20.24
CA GLY A 450 -15.13 0.15 20.31
C GLY A 450 -13.96 0.87 19.64
N LEU A 451 -14.24 1.96 18.95
CA LEU A 451 -13.24 2.82 18.33
C LEU A 451 -13.66 4.28 18.50
N ASP A 452 -12.94 4.99 19.36
CA ASP A 452 -13.20 6.40 19.65
C ASP A 452 -12.13 7.27 19.01
N ILE A 453 -12.55 8.23 18.20
CA ILE A 453 -11.67 9.21 17.56
C ILE A 453 -11.85 10.54 18.29
N ASN A 454 -10.87 10.90 19.12
CA ASN A 454 -10.86 12.18 19.80
C ASN A 454 -9.97 13.17 19.05
N ILE A 455 -10.54 14.24 18.50
CA ILE A 455 -9.78 15.32 17.87
C ILE A 455 -9.19 16.20 18.98
N LEU A 456 -7.88 16.41 18.91
CA LEU A 456 -7.13 17.17 19.89
C LEU A 456 -7.00 18.61 19.40
N GLU A 457 -7.43 19.56 20.24
CA GLU A 457 -7.15 20.96 19.98
C GLU A 457 -5.65 21.23 19.93
N PRO A 458 -5.18 22.13 19.06
CA PRO A 458 -3.80 22.53 19.06
C PRO A 458 -3.44 23.11 20.44
N PRO A 459 -2.26 22.76 20.99
CA PRO A 459 -1.81 23.35 22.24
C PRO A 459 -1.78 24.87 22.12
N GLU A 460 -2.09 25.57 23.21
CA GLU A 460 -1.96 27.03 23.29
C GLU A 460 -0.62 27.48 22.72
N SER A 461 -0.65 28.55 21.94
CA SER A 461 0.56 29.16 21.41
C SER A 461 1.45 29.54 22.58
N ARG A 462 2.52 28.77 22.78
CA ARG A 462 3.51 29.07 23.82
C ARG A 462 4.02 30.50 23.62
N PRO A 463 4.26 31.27 24.69
CA PRO A 463 4.74 32.64 24.58
C PRO A 463 5.94 32.73 23.66
N GLN A 464 5.95 33.72 22.76
CA GLN A 464 7.16 33.99 21.97
C GLN A 464 8.29 34.35 22.93
N LEU A 465 9.39 33.61 22.83
CA LEU A 465 10.61 33.98 23.53
C LEU A 465 11.14 35.30 22.96
N PRO A 466 11.74 36.17 23.78
CA PRO A 466 12.21 37.47 23.33
C PRO A 466 13.32 37.32 22.28
N ALA A 467 13.42 38.29 21.38
CA ALA A 467 14.48 38.34 20.37
C ALA A 467 15.86 38.61 20.98
N VAL A 468 15.90 39.31 22.12
CA VAL A 468 17.13 39.65 22.86
C VAL A 468 16.90 39.35 24.34
N SER A 469 17.88 38.74 24.99
CA SER A 469 17.81 38.50 26.43
C SER A 469 17.92 39.83 27.18
N ARG A 470 17.09 40.04 28.19
CA ARG A 470 17.17 41.21 29.07
C ARG A 470 18.58 41.33 29.66
N ASP A 471 19.19 42.50 29.52
CA ASP A 471 20.47 42.80 30.17
C ASP A 471 20.27 42.87 31.68
N ASP A 472 21.04 42.07 32.42
CA ASP A 472 20.96 41.94 33.87
C ASP A 472 22.23 42.41 34.60
N ARG A 473 23.16 43.10 33.92
CA ARG A 473 24.43 43.58 34.49
C ARG A 473 24.25 44.51 35.69
N HIS A 474 23.23 45.37 35.65
CA HIS A 474 22.94 46.37 36.69
C HIS A 474 21.80 45.96 37.64
N THR A 475 21.38 44.69 37.61
CA THR A 475 20.35 44.17 38.52
C THR A 475 20.96 43.65 39.83
N ALA A 476 20.18 43.73 40.91
CA ALA A 476 20.53 43.15 42.21
C ALA A 476 20.88 41.65 42.08
N LEU A 477 21.81 41.15 42.89
CA LEU A 477 22.38 39.81 42.75
C LEU A 477 21.31 38.70 42.69
N ALA A 478 20.31 38.78 43.57
CA ALA A 478 19.20 37.82 43.67
C ALA A 478 18.27 37.84 42.43
N GLU A 479 18.22 38.96 41.71
CA GLU A 479 17.41 39.13 40.49
C GLU A 479 18.19 38.80 39.21
N ARG A 480 19.50 38.57 39.30
CA ARG A 480 20.29 38.16 38.14
C ARG A 480 19.82 36.81 37.63
N ARG A 481 19.89 36.65 36.31
CA ARG A 481 19.38 35.48 35.57
C ARG A 481 19.90 34.17 36.14
N ARG A 482 21.18 34.10 36.52
CA ARG A 482 21.79 32.91 37.15
C ARG A 482 21.07 32.49 38.43
N HIS A 483 20.87 33.41 39.37
CA HIS A 483 20.25 33.09 40.66
C HIS A 483 18.78 32.73 40.49
N ARG A 484 18.05 33.47 39.65
CA ARG A 484 16.64 33.16 39.34
C ARG A 484 16.48 31.77 38.75
N ILE A 485 17.33 31.38 37.78
CA ILE A 485 17.25 30.06 37.15
C ILE A 485 17.64 28.97 38.15
N LEU A 486 18.76 29.10 38.87
CA LEU A 486 19.16 28.08 39.86
C LEU A 486 18.08 27.90 40.94
N ALA A 487 17.51 28.99 41.45
CA ALA A 487 16.40 28.93 42.41
C ALA A 487 15.14 28.24 41.83
N LEU A 488 14.87 28.38 40.52
CA LEU A 488 13.78 27.65 39.86
C LEU A 488 14.08 26.15 39.78
N LEU A 489 15.31 25.77 39.44
CA LEU A 489 15.69 24.36 39.38
C LEU A 489 15.70 23.73 40.78
N GLU A 490 16.13 24.46 41.81
CA GLU A 490 16.16 23.99 43.21
C GLU A 490 14.77 23.85 43.83
N LYS A 491 13.76 24.57 43.33
CA LYS A 491 12.35 24.38 43.78
C LYS A 491 11.80 23.00 43.46
N ASP A 492 12.36 22.34 42.45
CA ASP A 492 11.96 21.01 42.01
C ASP A 492 13.22 20.27 41.50
N PRO A 493 14.09 19.83 42.43
CA PRO A 493 15.45 19.42 42.10
C PRO A 493 15.51 18.16 41.25
N ASP A 494 14.50 17.29 41.41
CA ASP A 494 14.37 16.01 40.71
C ASP A 494 13.69 16.15 39.33
N ARG A 495 13.10 17.31 39.03
CA ARG A 495 12.46 17.57 37.74
C ARG A 495 13.48 17.75 36.63
N LEU A 496 13.20 17.09 35.51
CA LEU A 496 13.93 17.29 34.26
C LEU A 496 13.45 18.56 33.56
N TRP A 497 14.31 19.57 33.56
CA TRP A 497 14.06 20.86 32.91
C TRP A 497 14.58 20.87 31.48
N ARG A 498 13.72 21.29 30.55
CA ARG A 498 14.15 21.66 29.20
C ARG A 498 14.50 23.15 29.16
N PRO A 499 15.54 23.54 28.41
CA PRO A 499 15.91 24.94 28.22
C PRO A 499 14.73 25.84 27.84
N ARG A 500 13.84 25.36 26.96
CA ARG A 500 12.68 26.15 26.51
C ARG A 500 11.68 26.42 27.63
N ASP A 501 11.49 25.49 28.54
CA ASP A 501 10.53 25.65 29.64
C ASP A 501 11.04 26.70 30.62
N ILE A 502 12.35 26.70 30.90
CA ILE A 502 13.02 27.73 31.70
C ILE A 502 12.93 29.09 31.01
N ALA A 503 13.28 29.18 29.72
CA ALA A 503 13.21 30.43 28.97
C ALA A 503 11.78 31.00 28.91
N SER A 504 10.78 30.13 28.77
CA SER A 504 9.36 30.53 28.74
C SER A 504 8.86 30.97 30.11
N HIS A 505 9.35 30.35 31.19
CA HIS A 505 9.00 30.72 32.57
C HIS A 505 9.42 32.16 32.90
N PHE A 506 10.61 32.58 32.45
CA PHE A 506 11.10 33.94 32.72
C PHE A 506 10.68 34.97 31.68
N GLY A 507 10.40 34.56 30.44
CA GLY A 507 9.93 35.44 29.36
C GLY A 507 10.92 36.51 28.89
N ASP A 508 12.11 36.59 29.50
CA ASP A 508 13.12 37.63 29.28
C ASP A 508 14.47 37.09 28.78
N ILE A 509 14.50 35.82 28.31
CA ILE A 509 15.72 35.11 27.91
C ILE A 509 15.56 34.44 26.54
N THR A 510 16.54 34.63 25.65
CA THR A 510 16.58 33.94 24.35
C THR A 510 16.91 32.46 24.50
N MET A 511 16.47 31.67 23.54
CA MET A 511 16.73 30.23 23.52
C MET A 511 18.23 29.90 23.45
N GLU A 512 18.99 30.66 22.66
CA GLU A 512 20.42 30.47 22.51
C GLU A 512 21.18 30.77 23.83
N THR A 513 20.82 31.88 24.50
CA THR A 513 21.40 32.24 25.80
C THR A 513 21.16 31.14 26.82
N MET A 514 19.94 30.59 26.84
CA MET A 514 19.57 29.52 27.77
C MET A 514 20.38 28.24 27.54
N TYR A 515 20.51 27.79 26.29
CA TYR A 515 21.34 26.61 25.96
C TYR A 515 22.80 26.79 26.39
N ARG A 516 23.36 27.98 26.11
CA ARG A 516 24.76 28.31 26.43
C ARG A 516 24.99 28.33 27.94
N GLN A 517 24.08 28.96 28.69
CA GLN A 517 24.19 29.07 30.15
C GLN A 517 24.04 27.72 30.84
N LEU A 518 23.02 26.93 30.49
CA LEU A 518 22.79 25.61 31.09
C LEU A 518 23.94 24.64 30.76
N SER A 519 24.47 24.67 29.54
CA SER A 519 25.63 23.84 29.18
C SER A 519 26.86 24.22 29.99
N ARG A 520 27.16 25.52 30.09
CA ARG A 520 28.28 26.00 30.91
C ARG A 520 28.12 25.64 32.38
N TRP A 521 26.91 25.76 32.94
CA TRP A 521 26.66 25.42 34.34
C TRP A 521 26.80 23.92 34.58
N ALA A 522 26.35 23.09 33.65
CA ALA A 522 26.55 21.64 33.70
C ALA A 522 28.04 21.26 33.65
N GLU A 523 28.83 21.91 32.79
CA GLU A 523 30.29 21.71 32.72
C GLU A 523 30.99 22.10 34.04
N THR A 524 30.51 23.14 34.72
CA THR A 524 31.05 23.58 36.01
C THR A 524 30.47 22.83 37.21
N GLY A 525 29.61 21.83 37.01
CA GLY A 525 29.01 21.04 38.09
C GLY A 525 27.94 21.74 38.92
N LEU A 526 27.42 22.90 38.47
CA LEU A 526 26.35 23.63 39.16
C LEU A 526 24.97 22.99 38.99
N ILE A 527 24.79 22.22 37.92
CA ILE A 527 23.59 21.46 37.56
C ILE A 527 24.02 20.19 36.83
N HIS A 528 23.11 19.24 36.64
CA HIS A 528 23.40 17.99 35.93
C HIS A 528 22.75 17.98 34.56
N LYS A 529 23.50 17.56 33.52
CA LYS A 529 22.98 17.33 32.17
C LYS A 529 22.79 15.83 31.97
N LEU A 530 21.54 15.41 31.80
CA LEU A 530 21.16 13.99 31.75
C LEU A 530 20.93 13.50 30.32
N GLY A 531 20.76 14.42 29.37
CA GLY A 531 20.61 14.10 27.96
C GLY A 531 20.57 15.36 27.09
N PRO A 532 20.34 15.20 25.77
CA PRO A 532 20.23 16.33 24.84
C PRO A 532 19.12 17.31 25.26
N GLY A 533 19.51 18.44 25.85
CA GLY A 533 18.59 19.49 26.30
C GLY A 533 17.76 19.14 27.53
N LEU A 534 18.26 18.27 28.42
CA LEU A 534 17.62 17.91 29.68
C LEU A 534 18.60 18.15 30.86
N TYR A 535 18.15 18.94 31.83
CA TYR A 535 18.96 19.39 32.97
C TYR A 535 18.19 19.22 34.30
N ALA A 536 18.90 18.97 35.40
CA ALA A 536 18.34 18.86 36.76
C ALA A 536 19.26 19.57 37.77
N ALA A 537 18.73 19.95 38.94
CA ALA A 537 19.54 20.59 39.99
C ALA A 537 20.45 19.57 40.70
N THR A 538 19.95 18.35 40.89
CA THR A 538 20.66 17.23 41.53
C THR A 538 20.85 16.06 40.55
N THR A 539 21.70 15.11 40.92
CA THR A 539 21.86 13.86 40.18
C THR A 539 20.55 13.06 40.24
N TRP A 540 19.86 12.96 39.10
CA TRP A 540 18.66 12.14 38.97
C TRP A 540 19.04 10.65 38.93
N THR A 541 18.69 9.91 39.99
CA THR A 541 18.75 8.45 40.01
C THR A 541 17.40 7.89 39.58
N PRO A 542 17.32 7.07 38.52
CA PRO A 542 16.06 6.47 38.12
C PRO A 542 15.52 5.60 39.26
N THR A 543 14.29 5.85 39.69
CA THR A 543 13.57 4.97 40.60
C THR A 543 13.45 3.60 39.93
N PRO A 544 13.92 2.50 40.54
CA PRO A 544 13.65 1.17 40.01
C PRO A 544 12.13 0.98 39.95
N LEU A 545 11.61 0.59 38.79
CA LEU A 545 10.22 0.15 38.67
C LEU A 545 10.05 -1.10 39.54
N ALA A 546 9.15 -1.03 40.53
CA ALA A 546 8.69 -2.16 41.32
C ALA A 546 7.70 -3.02 40.51
#